data_AF-A0A3M6AB91-F1
#
_entry.id   AF-A0A3M6AB91-F1
#
_cell.length_a   1.000
_cell.length_b   1.000
_cell.length_c   1.000
_cell.angle_alpha   90.00
_cell.angle_beta   90.00
_cell.angle_gamma   90.00
#
_symmetry.space_group_name_H-M   'P 1'
#
loop_
_entity.id
_entity.type
_entity.pdbx_description
1 polymer ?
#
loop_
_entity_poly.entity_id
_entity_poly.type
_entity_poly.pdbx_seq_one_letter_code
_entity_poly.pdbx_strand_id
1 'polypeptide(L)'
;MNANRLLIVGAGAFGREVHAWLTDWVEKNPGWRIAGFINDGPGSTERFDHYPPVVSTVDGYQPKPEEYLVCAIGDPSGKRLVVEKLLARGAQFFTLIHPSVIIGENVSIGQGAVICPSTVLTVDLRIGAFVTLNIGCLVGHDADIGDFSTLSGHCDITGGVVLEEGVFMGTHASVLPKVRIGKQAVVGAGSVAIRNVAAGTTVFGVPATRISG
;
A
#
# COMPACT_ATOMS: atom_id res chain seq x y z
N MET A 1 -7.70 23.23 19.96
CA MET A 1 -6.61 22.85 19.03
C MET A 1 -7.27 22.32 17.77
N ASN A 2 -6.83 22.76 16.58
CA ASN A 2 -7.37 22.23 15.34
C ASN A 2 -6.94 20.76 15.20
N ALA A 3 -7.85 19.89 14.80
CA ALA A 3 -7.55 18.48 14.57
C ALA A 3 -6.80 18.31 13.24
N ASN A 4 -5.73 17.51 13.24
CA ASN A 4 -5.03 17.07 12.04
C ASN A 4 -6.01 16.37 11.09
N ARG A 5 -5.86 16.64 9.79
CA ARG A 5 -6.82 16.25 8.75
C ARG A 5 -6.21 15.21 7.83
N LEU A 6 -6.85 14.06 7.73
CA LEU A 6 -6.47 12.97 6.82
C LEU A 6 -7.31 13.06 5.56
N LEU A 7 -6.67 13.11 4.40
CA LEU A 7 -7.31 13.08 3.08
C LEU A 7 -6.91 11.80 2.35
N ILE A 8 -7.88 11.10 1.78
CA ILE A 8 -7.64 9.83 1.07
C ILE A 8 -7.50 10.10 -0.42
N VAL A 9 -6.36 9.75 -1.01
CA VAL A 9 -6.10 9.92 -2.44
C VAL A 9 -6.57 8.67 -3.18
N GLY A 10 -7.65 8.81 -3.94
CA GLY A 10 -8.36 7.73 -4.63
C GLY A 10 -9.69 7.38 -3.95
N ALA A 11 -10.80 7.60 -4.64
CA ALA A 11 -12.16 7.26 -4.18
C ALA A 11 -12.69 5.95 -4.81
N GLY A 12 -11.79 5.06 -5.22
CA GLY A 12 -12.10 3.72 -5.74
C GLY A 12 -12.41 2.69 -4.64
N ALA A 13 -12.46 1.41 -4.99
CA ALA A 13 -12.74 0.32 -4.04
C ALA A 13 -11.76 0.30 -2.85
N PHE A 14 -10.45 0.39 -3.15
CA PHE A 14 -9.43 0.43 -2.11
C PHE A 14 -9.51 1.71 -1.25
N GLY A 15 -9.94 2.83 -1.83
CA GLY A 15 -10.21 4.07 -1.07
C GLY A 15 -11.26 3.90 0.02
N ARG A 16 -12.31 3.11 -0.25
CA ARG A 16 -13.34 2.80 0.74
C ARG A 16 -12.81 1.90 1.86
N GLU A 17 -11.96 0.93 1.53
CA GLU A 17 -11.29 0.10 2.53
C GLU A 17 -10.35 0.93 3.41
N VAL A 18 -9.52 1.79 2.80
CA VAL A 18 -8.65 2.72 3.54
C VAL A 18 -9.44 3.65 4.44
N HIS A 19 -10.62 4.11 4.02
CA HIS A 19 -11.52 4.88 4.88
C HIS A 19 -11.95 4.10 6.13
N ALA A 20 -12.32 2.83 5.99
CA ALA A 20 -12.66 1.98 7.12
C ALA A 20 -11.45 1.82 8.07
N TRP A 21 -10.27 1.52 7.53
CA TRP A 21 -9.05 1.33 8.33
C TRP A 21 -8.58 2.61 9.03
N LEU A 22 -8.76 3.77 8.40
CA LEU A 22 -8.51 5.07 9.03
C LEU A 22 -9.53 5.38 10.12
N THR A 23 -10.78 4.91 9.99
CA THR A 23 -11.81 5.10 11.02
C THR A 23 -11.36 4.38 12.30
N ASP A 24 -10.99 3.10 12.20
CA ASP A 24 -10.47 2.30 13.32
C ASP A 24 -9.22 2.93 13.95
N TRP A 25 -8.36 3.55 13.14
CA TRP A 25 -7.16 4.24 13.61
C TRP A 25 -7.51 5.56 14.32
N VAL A 26 -8.36 6.39 13.73
CA VAL A 26 -8.75 7.71 14.26
C VAL A 26 -9.51 7.58 15.58
N GLU A 27 -10.35 6.56 15.75
CA GLU A 27 -11.04 6.28 17.02
C GLU A 27 -10.08 6.12 18.20
N LYS A 28 -8.86 5.65 17.94
CA LYS A 28 -7.81 5.46 18.95
C LYS A 28 -6.84 6.65 19.07
N ASN A 29 -6.96 7.65 18.19
CA ASN A 29 -6.02 8.75 18.06
C ASN A 29 -6.77 10.11 18.06
N PRO A 30 -7.17 10.60 19.25
CA PRO A 30 -7.88 11.88 19.34
C PRO A 30 -7.02 13.02 18.80
N GLY A 31 -7.67 14.00 18.17
CA GLY A 31 -6.99 15.11 17.48
C GLY A 31 -6.72 14.84 15.99
N TRP A 32 -7.14 13.69 15.47
CA TRP A 32 -7.16 13.38 14.04
C TRP A 32 -8.59 13.22 13.53
N ARG A 33 -8.81 13.48 12.24
CA ARG A 33 -10.08 13.17 11.58
C ARG A 33 -9.91 12.94 10.08
N ILE A 34 -10.79 12.12 9.51
CA ILE A 34 -10.89 11.98 8.05
C ILE A 34 -11.66 13.17 7.49
N ALA A 35 -11.07 13.88 6.54
CA ALA A 35 -11.57 15.16 6.05
C ALA A 35 -12.19 15.11 4.64
N GLY A 36 -11.94 14.04 3.88
CA GLY A 36 -12.41 13.94 2.50
C GLY A 36 -11.55 13.03 1.64
N PHE A 37 -11.95 12.92 0.37
CA PHE A 37 -11.19 12.25 -0.68
C PHE A 37 -10.60 13.26 -1.67
N ILE A 38 -9.48 12.88 -2.28
CA ILE A 38 -8.92 13.52 -3.48
C ILE A 38 -9.07 12.50 -4.60
N ASN A 39 -9.81 12.83 -5.66
CA ASN A 39 -10.09 11.87 -6.74
C ASN A 39 -10.29 12.57 -8.08
N ASP A 40 -9.78 11.96 -9.14
CA ASP A 40 -10.06 12.34 -10.52
C ASP A 40 -11.11 11.41 -11.12
N GLY A 41 -12.08 11.98 -11.86
CA GLY A 41 -13.11 11.20 -12.55
C GLY A 41 -14.16 10.56 -11.62
N PRO A 42 -14.95 9.60 -12.14
CA PRO A 42 -16.04 8.98 -11.39
C PRO A 42 -15.50 8.18 -10.20
N GLY A 43 -15.93 8.56 -8.99
CA GLY A 43 -15.64 7.83 -7.77
C GLY A 43 -16.57 6.63 -7.57
N SER A 44 -16.28 5.85 -6.53
CA SER A 44 -17.16 4.77 -6.08
C SER A 44 -17.86 5.07 -4.76
N THR A 45 -17.47 6.15 -4.09
CA THR A 45 -18.02 6.59 -2.80
C THR A 45 -19.44 7.12 -2.93
N GLU A 46 -19.78 7.78 -4.05
CA GLU A 46 -21.13 8.33 -4.32
C GLU A 46 -22.24 7.26 -4.40
N ARG A 47 -21.86 5.98 -4.52
CA ARG A 47 -22.80 4.86 -4.58
C ARG A 47 -23.28 4.38 -3.21
N PHE A 48 -22.68 4.90 -2.14
CA PHE A 48 -22.87 4.42 -0.79
C PHE A 48 -22.97 5.59 0.19
N ASP A 49 -23.75 5.41 1.24
CA ASP A 49 -23.88 6.42 2.29
C ASP A 49 -22.61 6.48 3.17
N HIS A 50 -22.48 7.56 3.93
CA HIS A 50 -21.49 7.75 5.01
C HIS A 50 -20.02 8.02 4.62
N TYR A 51 -19.70 8.09 3.33
CA TYR A 51 -18.36 8.54 2.92
C TYR A 51 -18.23 10.07 2.96
N PRO A 52 -17.09 10.59 3.43
CA PRO A 52 -16.71 11.99 3.24
C PRO A 52 -16.74 12.38 1.75
N PRO A 53 -16.93 13.68 1.45
CA PRO A 53 -16.99 14.15 0.06
C PRO A 53 -15.62 14.05 -0.62
N VAL A 54 -15.63 14.06 -1.96
CA VAL A 54 -14.45 14.41 -2.75
C VAL A 54 -14.24 15.92 -2.64
N VAL A 55 -13.14 16.34 -2.03
CA VAL A 55 -12.85 17.76 -1.74
C VAL A 55 -11.91 18.39 -2.77
N SER A 56 -11.24 17.58 -3.60
CA SER A 56 -10.35 18.06 -4.65
C SER A 56 -10.07 16.99 -5.70
N THR A 57 -9.57 17.42 -6.85
CA THR A 57 -8.88 16.57 -7.84
C THR A 57 -7.41 16.46 -7.49
N VAL A 58 -6.68 15.50 -8.06
CA VAL A 58 -5.23 15.40 -7.84
C VAL A 58 -4.53 16.66 -8.34
N ASP A 59 -5.04 17.28 -9.40
CA ASP A 59 -4.49 18.53 -9.94
C ASP A 59 -4.94 19.80 -9.23
N GLY A 60 -6.14 19.79 -8.65
CA GLY A 60 -6.67 20.93 -7.91
C GLY A 60 -6.14 21.01 -6.47
N TYR A 61 -5.54 19.94 -5.95
CA TYR A 61 -5.10 19.91 -4.55
C TYR A 61 -3.91 20.83 -4.30
N GLN A 62 -4.04 21.67 -3.27
CA GLN A 62 -2.99 22.54 -2.75
C GLN A 62 -2.68 22.14 -1.30
N PRO A 63 -1.43 21.74 -0.99
CA PRO A 63 -1.04 21.36 0.36
C PRO A 63 -1.28 22.47 1.38
N LYS A 64 -1.76 22.08 2.56
CA LYS A 64 -2.01 22.97 3.69
C LYS A 64 -1.30 22.43 4.93
N PRO A 65 -0.91 23.30 5.88
CA PRO A 65 -0.49 22.84 7.20
C PRO A 65 -1.57 21.95 7.83
N GLU A 66 -1.15 20.95 8.61
CA GLU A 66 -2.03 20.02 9.35
C GLU A 66 -2.90 19.11 8.45
N GLU A 67 -2.66 19.08 7.13
CA GLU A 67 -3.28 18.11 6.20
C GLU A 67 -2.27 17.05 5.77
N TYR A 68 -2.68 15.79 5.89
CA TYR A 68 -1.88 14.63 5.54
C TYR A 68 -2.64 13.71 4.59
N LEU A 69 -1.94 13.21 3.58
CA LEU A 69 -2.51 12.37 2.52
C LEU A 69 -2.26 10.89 2.80
N VAL A 70 -3.26 10.05 2.54
CA VAL A 70 -3.13 8.59 2.52
C VAL A 70 -3.42 8.12 1.10
N CYS A 71 -2.44 7.50 0.44
CA CYS A 71 -2.61 7.05 -0.93
C CYS A 71 -3.35 5.70 -0.98
N ALA A 72 -4.55 5.70 -1.55
CA ALA A 72 -5.39 4.53 -1.71
C ALA A 72 -5.49 4.10 -3.19
N ILE A 73 -4.36 4.11 -3.90
CA ILE A 73 -4.21 3.62 -5.26
C ILE A 73 -3.43 2.30 -5.21
N GLY A 74 -4.05 1.21 -5.66
CA GLY A 74 -3.44 -0.13 -5.60
C GLY A 74 -2.39 -0.38 -6.67
N ASP A 75 -2.58 0.14 -7.89
CA ASP A 75 -1.62 -0.04 -8.99
C ASP A 75 -0.29 0.69 -8.67
N PRO A 76 0.87 0.00 -8.63
CA PRO A 76 2.15 0.61 -8.29
C PRO A 76 2.54 1.81 -9.16
N SER A 77 2.29 1.73 -10.47
CA SER A 77 2.70 2.77 -11.42
C SER A 77 1.81 4.02 -11.30
N GLY A 78 0.50 3.85 -11.26
CA GLY A 78 -0.47 4.91 -11.04
C GLY A 78 -0.32 5.55 -9.66
N LYS A 79 -0.07 4.75 -8.62
CA LYS A 79 0.25 5.23 -7.27
C LYS A 79 1.46 6.17 -7.32
N ARG A 80 2.56 5.72 -7.92
CA ARG A 80 3.79 6.53 -8.01
C ARG A 80 3.56 7.85 -8.72
N LEU A 81 2.92 7.83 -9.88
CA LEU A 81 2.61 9.02 -10.67
C LEU A 81 1.86 10.08 -9.84
N VAL A 82 0.84 9.66 -9.11
CA VAL A 82 0.02 10.55 -8.28
C VAL A 82 0.79 11.04 -7.05
N VAL A 83 1.47 10.14 -6.35
CA VAL A 83 2.26 10.47 -5.16
C VAL A 83 3.36 11.48 -5.48
N GLU A 84 4.16 11.24 -6.52
CA GLU A 84 5.25 12.13 -6.92
C GLU A 84 4.74 13.52 -7.28
N LYS A 85 3.61 13.60 -7.99
CA LYS A 85 2.97 14.87 -8.34
C LYS A 85 2.55 15.67 -7.10
N LEU A 86 2.02 15.00 -6.08
CA LEU A 86 1.58 15.63 -4.83
C LEU A 86 2.78 16.01 -3.95
N LEU A 87 3.79 15.14 -3.84
CA LEU A 87 5.05 15.44 -3.14
C LEU A 87 5.76 16.66 -3.75
N ALA A 88 5.80 16.78 -5.07
CA ALA A 88 6.38 17.93 -5.77
C ALA A 88 5.71 19.26 -5.42
N ARG A 89 4.47 19.24 -4.92
CA ARG A 89 3.73 20.42 -4.43
C ARG A 89 3.92 20.66 -2.92
N GLY A 90 4.66 19.81 -2.23
CA GLY A 90 4.87 19.88 -0.78
C GLY A 90 3.81 19.15 0.06
N ALA A 91 3.05 18.23 -0.54
CA ALA A 91 2.09 17.43 0.23
C ALA A 91 2.78 16.55 1.26
N GLN A 92 2.19 16.41 2.44
CA GLN A 92 2.64 15.50 3.48
C GLN A 92 1.86 14.19 3.38
N PHE A 93 2.55 13.05 3.46
CA PHE A 93 1.90 11.74 3.45
C PHE A 93 1.93 11.10 4.83
N PHE A 94 0.80 10.53 5.21
CA PHE A 94 0.63 9.77 6.44
C PHE A 94 0.90 8.29 6.17
N THR A 95 1.68 7.65 7.06
CA THR A 95 1.86 6.20 7.06
C THR A 95 0.73 5.57 7.86
N LEU A 96 -0.17 4.87 7.18
CA LEU A 96 -1.27 4.15 7.82
C LEU A 96 -0.83 2.76 8.22
N ILE A 97 -0.86 2.48 9.53
CA ILE A 97 -0.69 1.13 10.08
C ILE A 97 -1.97 0.82 10.84
N HIS A 98 -2.74 -0.16 10.37
CA HIS A 98 -3.97 -0.54 11.04
C HIS A 98 -3.69 -1.03 12.47
N PRO A 99 -4.52 -0.71 13.49
CA PRO A 99 -4.26 -1.10 14.88
C PRO A 99 -4.16 -2.60 15.18
N SER A 100 -4.55 -3.49 14.23
CA SER A 100 -4.43 -4.94 14.38
C SER A 100 -3.15 -5.53 13.77
N VAL A 101 -2.29 -4.72 13.16
CA VAL A 101 -1.02 -5.18 12.60
C VAL A 101 -0.10 -5.61 13.74
N ILE A 102 0.51 -6.78 13.59
CA ILE A 102 1.55 -7.27 14.51
C ILE A 102 2.90 -6.90 13.90
N ILE A 103 3.75 -6.23 14.69
CA ILE A 103 5.08 -5.79 14.29
C ILE A 103 6.06 -6.28 15.34
N GLY A 104 7.05 -7.09 14.96
CA GLY A 104 8.14 -7.48 15.85
C GLY A 104 9.30 -6.49 15.85
N GLU A 105 10.48 -6.96 16.24
CA GLU A 105 11.65 -6.13 16.49
C GLU A 105 12.40 -5.74 15.19
N ASN A 106 13.09 -4.60 15.24
CA ASN A 106 13.94 -4.08 14.15
C ASN A 106 13.24 -3.94 12.78
N VAL A 107 11.93 -3.68 12.80
CA VAL A 107 11.14 -3.42 11.61
C VAL A 107 11.21 -1.93 11.24
N SER A 108 11.60 -1.63 10.00
CA SER A 108 11.56 -0.27 9.45
C SER A 108 10.43 -0.12 8.43
N ILE A 109 9.66 0.96 8.52
CA ILE A 109 8.51 1.23 7.64
C ILE A 109 8.66 2.62 7.03
N GLY A 110 8.68 2.69 5.71
CA GLY A 110 8.81 3.91 4.95
C GLY A 110 7.58 4.82 5.03
N GLN A 111 7.79 6.08 4.66
CA GLN A 111 6.72 7.07 4.58
C GLN A 111 5.59 6.66 3.63
N GLY A 112 4.37 7.05 3.94
CA GLY A 112 3.19 6.86 3.09
C GLY A 112 2.81 5.40 2.84
N ALA A 113 3.41 4.45 3.57
CA ALA A 113 3.02 3.05 3.49
C ALA A 113 1.60 2.87 4.05
N VAL A 114 0.88 1.89 3.50
CA VAL A 114 -0.46 1.50 3.94
C VAL A 114 -0.43 0.02 4.31
N ILE A 115 -0.52 -0.27 5.59
CA ILE A 115 -0.49 -1.61 6.15
C ILE A 115 -1.87 -1.93 6.71
N CYS A 116 -2.59 -2.76 5.96
CA CYS A 116 -3.97 -3.14 6.21
C CYS A 116 -4.10 -4.17 7.35
N PRO A 117 -5.32 -4.38 7.88
CA PRO A 117 -5.57 -5.28 9.01
C PRO A 117 -4.98 -6.69 8.87
N SER A 118 -4.66 -7.28 10.03
CA SER A 118 -4.21 -8.67 10.16
C SER A 118 -2.91 -9.00 9.43
N THR A 119 -2.16 -7.97 9.03
CA THR A 119 -0.79 -8.12 8.52
C THR A 119 0.16 -8.45 9.68
N VAL A 120 1.11 -9.35 9.44
CA VAL A 120 2.19 -9.67 10.39
C VAL A 120 3.53 -9.33 9.76
N LEU A 121 4.27 -8.42 10.41
CA LEU A 121 5.66 -8.13 10.14
C LEU A 121 6.48 -8.79 11.25
N THR A 122 7.30 -9.77 10.90
CA THR A 122 8.04 -10.57 11.90
C THR A 122 9.21 -9.77 12.49
N VAL A 123 10.44 -9.96 12.03
CA VAL A 123 11.63 -9.31 12.63
C VAL A 123 12.64 -8.91 11.56
N ASP A 124 13.48 -7.93 11.87
CA ASP A 124 14.68 -7.58 11.09
C ASP A 124 14.40 -7.30 9.60
N LEU A 125 13.29 -6.61 9.30
CA LEU A 125 12.82 -6.40 7.93
C LEU A 125 12.61 -4.92 7.58
N ARG A 126 12.61 -4.63 6.29
CA ARG A 126 12.35 -3.30 5.74
C ARG A 126 11.13 -3.29 4.83
N ILE A 127 10.25 -2.31 5.09
CA ILE A 127 9.16 -1.90 4.20
C ILE A 127 9.50 -0.53 3.63
N GLY A 128 9.59 -0.43 2.31
CA GLY A 128 9.88 0.80 1.57
C GLY A 128 8.79 1.86 1.66
N ALA A 129 9.06 3.02 1.06
CA ALA A 129 8.11 4.12 0.99
C ALA A 129 6.93 3.76 0.07
N PHE A 130 5.72 4.19 0.42
CA PHE A 130 4.50 4.00 -0.37
C PHE A 130 4.17 2.54 -0.72
N VAL A 131 4.70 1.59 0.06
CA VAL A 131 4.31 0.18 -0.04
C VAL A 131 2.88 0.00 0.47
N THR A 132 2.11 -0.83 -0.23
CA THR A 132 0.82 -1.30 0.27
C THR A 132 0.90 -2.77 0.60
N LEU A 133 0.63 -3.11 1.85
CA LEU A 133 0.40 -4.48 2.30
C LEU A 133 -1.09 -4.61 2.59
N ASN A 134 -1.81 -5.30 1.73
CA ASN A 134 -3.25 -5.48 1.91
C ASN A 134 -3.54 -6.53 3.00
N ILE A 135 -4.82 -6.74 3.31
CA ILE A 135 -5.29 -7.53 4.44
C ILE A 135 -4.60 -8.89 4.53
N GLY A 136 -4.14 -9.25 5.73
CA GLY A 136 -3.60 -10.57 6.01
C GLY A 136 -2.28 -10.92 5.30
N CYS A 137 -1.49 -9.93 4.86
CA CYS A 137 -0.14 -10.22 4.36
C CYS A 137 0.78 -10.71 5.48
N LEU A 138 1.69 -11.63 5.17
CA LEU A 138 2.72 -12.11 6.08
C LEU A 138 4.10 -11.74 5.53
N VAL A 139 4.93 -11.11 6.36
CA VAL A 139 6.30 -10.75 6.00
C VAL A 139 7.28 -11.35 7.01
N GLY A 140 7.99 -12.37 6.55
CA GLY A 140 9.02 -13.11 7.25
C GLY A 140 10.28 -12.30 7.49
N HIS A 141 11.18 -12.89 8.28
CA HIS A 141 12.39 -12.25 8.77
C HIS A 141 13.34 -11.87 7.63
N ASP A 142 14.19 -10.86 7.81
CA ASP A 142 15.19 -10.41 6.83
C ASP A 142 14.63 -9.99 5.46
N ALA A 143 13.32 -9.76 5.34
CA ALA A 143 12.71 -9.36 4.08
C ALA A 143 12.99 -7.88 3.77
N ASP A 144 13.16 -7.55 2.49
CA ASP A 144 13.30 -6.17 2.01
C ASP A 144 12.28 -5.91 0.90
N ILE A 145 11.28 -5.07 1.17
CA ILE A 145 10.23 -4.71 0.24
C ILE A 145 10.47 -3.29 -0.27
N GLY A 146 10.78 -3.17 -1.56
CA GLY A 146 11.11 -1.93 -2.23
C GLY A 146 9.91 -0.99 -2.40
N ASP A 147 10.23 0.30 -2.55
CA ASP A 147 9.28 1.40 -2.60
C ASP A 147 8.19 1.19 -3.66
N PHE A 148 6.98 1.70 -3.38
CA PHE A 148 5.79 1.64 -4.22
C PHE A 148 5.25 0.24 -4.55
N SER A 149 5.82 -0.83 -3.98
CA SER A 149 5.29 -2.18 -4.17
C SER A 149 3.87 -2.31 -3.61
N THR A 150 3.06 -3.15 -4.24
CA THR A 150 1.71 -3.48 -3.77
C THR A 150 1.56 -4.98 -3.65
N LEU A 151 1.28 -5.44 -2.44
CA LEU A 151 0.92 -6.81 -2.14
C LEU A 151 -0.58 -6.86 -1.86
N SER A 152 -1.30 -7.61 -2.68
CA SER A 152 -2.74 -7.83 -2.52
C SER A 152 -3.02 -8.72 -1.30
N GLY A 153 -4.29 -9.00 -1.01
CA GLY A 153 -4.67 -9.72 0.21
C GLY A 153 -3.97 -11.08 0.33
N HIS A 154 -3.58 -11.43 1.55
CA HIS A 154 -3.04 -12.75 1.89
C HIS A 154 -1.78 -13.16 1.09
N CYS A 155 -0.92 -12.21 0.74
CA CYS A 155 0.40 -12.55 0.18
C CYS A 155 1.34 -13.03 1.29
N ASP A 156 2.21 -13.99 0.96
CA ASP A 156 3.19 -14.57 1.90
C ASP A 156 4.63 -14.34 1.41
N ILE A 157 5.36 -13.52 2.15
CA ILE A 157 6.74 -13.10 1.86
C ILE A 157 7.64 -13.79 2.88
N THR A 158 8.28 -14.88 2.49
CA THR A 158 9.05 -15.69 3.44
C THR A 158 10.45 -15.11 3.71
N GLY A 159 11.23 -15.77 4.57
CA GLY A 159 12.49 -15.24 5.09
C GLY A 159 13.54 -14.87 4.03
N GLY A 160 14.11 -13.67 4.15
CA GLY A 160 15.17 -13.16 3.27
C GLY A 160 14.72 -12.84 1.84
N VAL A 161 13.42 -12.76 1.58
CA VAL A 161 12.89 -12.36 0.27
C VAL A 161 13.18 -10.90 0.00
N VAL A 162 13.56 -10.60 -1.25
CA VAL A 162 13.73 -9.22 -1.72
C VAL A 162 12.73 -8.93 -2.82
N LEU A 163 11.82 -7.99 -2.57
CA LEU A 163 10.98 -7.39 -3.59
C LEU A 163 11.60 -6.06 -3.97
N GLU A 164 11.96 -5.87 -5.24
CA GLU A 164 12.46 -4.58 -5.70
C GLU A 164 11.33 -3.56 -5.86
N GLU A 165 11.69 -2.34 -6.25
CA GLU A 165 10.77 -1.22 -6.39
C GLU A 165 9.58 -1.52 -7.32
N GLY A 166 8.36 -1.18 -6.88
CA GLY A 166 7.15 -1.24 -7.69
C GLY A 166 6.68 -2.64 -8.07
N VAL A 167 7.05 -3.68 -7.30
CA VAL A 167 6.55 -5.04 -7.52
C VAL A 167 5.05 -5.11 -7.22
N PHE A 168 4.31 -5.85 -8.04
CA PHE A 168 2.92 -6.21 -7.76
C PHE A 168 2.80 -7.69 -7.43
N MET A 169 2.14 -8.00 -6.32
CA MET A 169 1.73 -9.36 -5.98
C MET A 169 0.21 -9.45 -5.93
N GLY A 170 -0.35 -10.38 -6.72
CA GLY A 170 -1.77 -10.71 -6.70
C GLY A 170 -2.15 -11.49 -5.44
N THR A 171 -3.45 -11.51 -5.12
CA THR A 171 -3.97 -12.12 -3.89
C THR A 171 -3.51 -13.58 -3.78
N HIS A 172 -3.14 -14.01 -2.57
CA HIS A 172 -2.62 -15.36 -2.29
C HIS A 172 -1.33 -15.74 -3.03
N ALA A 173 -0.57 -14.78 -3.56
CA ALA A 173 0.77 -15.07 -4.09
C ALA A 173 1.77 -15.30 -2.94
N SER A 174 2.73 -16.18 -3.15
CA SER A 174 3.80 -16.45 -2.20
C SER A 174 5.18 -16.43 -2.87
N VAL A 175 6.19 -16.01 -2.11
CA VAL A 175 7.59 -15.97 -2.53
C VAL A 175 8.43 -16.75 -1.53
N LEU A 176 9.15 -17.76 -2.03
CA LEU A 176 9.94 -18.68 -1.21
C LEU A 176 11.23 -18.04 -0.70
N PRO A 177 11.88 -18.61 0.34
CA PRO A 177 12.97 -17.92 1.03
C PRO A 177 14.10 -17.54 0.11
N LYS A 178 14.66 -16.34 0.33
CA LYS A 178 15.82 -15.79 -0.42
C LYS A 178 15.59 -15.57 -1.92
N VAL A 179 14.35 -15.67 -2.39
CA VAL A 179 14.00 -15.33 -3.77
C VAL A 179 13.95 -13.81 -3.94
N ARG A 180 14.46 -13.33 -5.09
CA ARG A 180 14.40 -11.93 -5.50
C ARG A 180 13.37 -11.73 -6.61
N ILE A 181 12.47 -10.78 -6.42
CA ILE A 181 11.49 -10.34 -7.42
C ILE A 181 11.92 -8.97 -7.93
N GLY A 182 12.28 -8.92 -9.23
CA GLY A 182 12.88 -7.74 -9.85
C GLY A 182 11.92 -6.54 -9.97
N LYS A 183 12.49 -5.35 -10.14
CA LYS A 183 11.77 -4.07 -10.24
C LYS A 183 10.60 -4.17 -11.21
N GLN A 184 9.42 -3.69 -10.79
CA GLN A 184 8.19 -3.67 -11.60
C GLN A 184 7.73 -5.05 -12.11
N ALA A 185 8.21 -6.15 -11.53
CA ALA A 185 7.71 -7.48 -11.84
C ALA A 185 6.32 -7.71 -11.21
N VAL A 186 5.61 -8.68 -11.79
CA VAL A 186 4.27 -9.07 -11.36
C VAL A 186 4.28 -10.55 -10.99
N VAL A 187 3.92 -10.87 -9.75
CA VAL A 187 3.60 -12.23 -9.32
C VAL A 187 2.09 -12.36 -9.28
N GLY A 188 1.53 -13.14 -10.19
CA GLY A 188 0.09 -13.32 -10.34
C GLY A 188 -0.59 -13.90 -9.11
N ALA A 189 -1.91 -13.71 -9.01
CA ALA A 189 -2.71 -14.26 -7.91
C ALA A 189 -2.53 -15.78 -7.79
N GLY A 190 -2.45 -16.29 -6.54
CA GLY A 190 -2.26 -17.70 -6.23
C GLY A 190 -0.94 -18.31 -6.70
N SER A 191 0.02 -17.50 -7.15
CA SER A 191 1.28 -18.00 -7.72
C SER A 191 2.34 -18.22 -6.66
N VAL A 192 3.22 -19.20 -6.88
CA VAL A 192 4.29 -19.56 -5.94
C VAL A 192 5.65 -19.35 -6.60
N ALA A 193 6.31 -18.24 -6.29
CA ALA A 193 7.62 -17.90 -6.83
C ALA A 193 8.74 -18.65 -6.08
N ILE A 194 9.25 -19.70 -6.71
CA ILE A 194 10.34 -20.53 -6.19
C ILE A 194 11.72 -20.17 -6.75
N ARG A 195 11.80 -19.18 -7.64
CA ARG A 195 13.02 -18.72 -8.34
C ARG A 195 12.95 -17.21 -8.55
N ASN A 196 14.11 -16.60 -8.74
CA ASN A 196 14.21 -15.17 -9.03
C ASN A 196 13.41 -14.80 -10.28
N VAL A 197 12.73 -13.66 -10.22
CA VAL A 197 11.95 -13.09 -11.32
C VAL A 197 12.67 -11.84 -11.82
N ALA A 198 12.92 -11.77 -13.13
CA ALA A 198 13.57 -10.61 -13.73
C ALA A 198 12.66 -9.36 -13.67
N ALA A 199 13.28 -8.17 -13.70
CA ALA A 199 12.55 -6.91 -13.73
C ALA A 199 11.54 -6.85 -14.89
N GLY A 200 10.39 -6.21 -14.65
CA GLY A 200 9.30 -6.05 -15.61
C GLY A 200 8.66 -7.37 -16.09
N THR A 201 9.00 -8.51 -15.48
CA THR A 201 8.46 -9.81 -15.89
C THR A 201 7.19 -10.14 -15.11
N THR A 202 6.21 -10.68 -15.83
CA THR A 202 4.99 -11.23 -15.23
C THR A 202 5.08 -12.75 -15.16
N VAL A 203 4.84 -13.31 -13.96
CA VAL A 203 4.83 -14.75 -13.72
C VAL A 203 3.52 -15.21 -13.10
N PHE A 204 3.08 -16.42 -13.44
CA PHE A 204 1.88 -17.06 -12.89
C PHE A 204 2.08 -18.55 -12.61
N GLY A 205 1.28 -19.10 -11.71
CA GLY A 205 1.12 -20.54 -11.49
C GLY A 205 1.94 -21.11 -10.32
N VAL A 206 1.90 -22.44 -10.21
CA VAL A 206 2.60 -23.21 -9.17
C VAL A 206 3.38 -24.34 -9.85
N PRO A 207 4.71 -24.20 -10.04
CA PRO A 207 5.52 -23.02 -9.72
C PRO A 207 5.24 -21.83 -10.65
N ALA A 208 5.51 -20.62 -10.18
CA ALA A 208 5.33 -19.41 -10.97
C ALA A 208 6.31 -19.40 -12.16
N THR A 209 5.78 -19.29 -13.37
CA THR A 209 6.56 -19.23 -14.61
C THR A 209 6.17 -18.01 -15.43
N ARG A 210 7.09 -17.51 -16.25
CA ARG A 210 6.84 -16.36 -17.12
C ARG A 210 5.69 -16.68 -18.06
N ILE A 211 4.71 -15.78 -18.12
CA ILE A 211 3.70 -15.83 -19.16
C ILE A 211 4.18 -15.04 -20.37
N SER A 212 4.11 -15.63 -21.56
CA SER A 212 4.19 -14.90 -22.81
C SER A 212 2.79 -14.38 -23.12
N GLY A 213 2.64 -13.05 -23.14
CA GLY A 213 1.49 -12.40 -23.77
C GLY A 213 1.59 -12.47 -25.28
#